data_AF-A0A7W4EZ90-F1
#
_entry.id   AF-A0A7W4EZ90-F1
#
_cell.length_a   1.000
_cell.length_b   1.000
_cell.length_c   1.000
_cell.angle_alpha   90.00
_cell.angle_beta   90.00
_cell.angle_gamma   90.00
#
_symmetry.space_group_name_H-M   'P 1'
#
loop_
_entity.id
_entity.type
_entity.pdbx_description
1 polymer ?
#
loop_
_entity_poly.entity_id
_entity_poly.type
_entity_poly.pdbx_seq_one_letter_code
_entity_poly.pdbx_strand_id
1 'polypeptide(L)'
;QKNELGFDDFLKQLQMMKKMGGMKDLMGMIPGMGKVAQNVDINDDTFKHIEAMIQSMTPEERRRPSIITMPRRQRIAKGSGRKVEEVTALMKQFEQLGKTMKLLQSPQGKQLMSMMSKGGGLPGMGGGMPFGGK
;
A
#
# COMPACT_ATOMS: atom_id res chain seq x y z
N GLN A 1 -10.02 7.77 -16.59
CA GLN A 1 -9.12 6.64 -16.92
C GLN A 1 -9.19 5.66 -15.77
N LYS A 2 -9.47 4.37 -16.02
CA LYS A 2 -9.64 3.37 -14.96
C LYS A 2 -8.26 3.10 -14.34
N ASN A 3 -8.01 3.66 -13.16
CA ASN A 3 -6.87 3.32 -12.32
C ASN A 3 -7.03 1.89 -11.80
N GLU A 4 -6.83 0.91 -12.68
CA GLU A 4 -6.63 -0.47 -12.26
C GLU A 4 -5.26 -0.48 -11.57
N LEU A 5 -5.30 -0.57 -10.24
CA LEU A 5 -4.09 -0.82 -9.45
C LEU A 5 -3.54 -2.14 -9.94
N GLY A 6 -2.48 -2.06 -10.73
CA GLY A 6 -1.70 -3.19 -11.18
C GLY A 6 -0.44 -3.34 -10.33
N PHE A 7 0.21 -4.50 -10.45
CA PHE A 7 1.52 -4.71 -9.84
C PHE A 7 2.59 -3.80 -10.41
N ASP A 8 2.45 -3.31 -11.65
CA ASP A 8 3.39 -2.34 -12.23
C ASP A 8 3.36 -0.99 -11.48
N ASP A 9 2.18 -0.55 -11.06
CA ASP A 9 2.04 0.71 -10.31
C ASP A 9 2.54 0.54 -8.86
N PHE A 10 2.25 -0.60 -8.25
CA PHE A 10 2.81 -0.99 -6.96
C PHE A 10 4.34 -1.09 -7.00
N LEU A 11 4.91 -1.67 -8.06
CA LEU A 11 6.35 -1.77 -8.25
C LEU A 11 6.99 -0.39 -8.41
N LYS A 12 6.37 0.52 -9.18
CA LYS A 12 6.86 1.90 -9.32
C LYS A 12 6.85 2.63 -7.98
N GLN A 13 5.79 2.49 -7.19
CA GLN A 13 5.71 3.09 -5.85
C GLN A 13 6.76 2.51 -4.89
N LEU A 14 6.96 1.19 -4.92
CA LEU A 14 8.02 0.53 -4.16
C LEU A 14 9.42 1.00 -4.57
N GLN A 15 9.70 1.10 -5.88
CA GLN A 15 10.98 1.56 -6.39
C GLN A 15 11.23 3.03 -6.06
N MET A 16 10.19 3.88 -6.04
CA MET A 16 10.29 5.26 -5.58
C MET A 16 10.62 5.34 -4.08
N MET A 17 9.99 4.52 -3.24
CA MET A 17 10.32 4.44 -1.81
C MET A 17 11.75 3.92 -1.58
N LYS A 18 12.19 2.92 -2.34
CA LYS A 18 13.58 2.41 -2.32
C LYS A 18 14.58 3.50 -2.72
N LYS A 19 14.30 4.27 -3.78
CA LYS A 19 15.20 5.32 -4.29
C LYS A 19 15.34 6.53 -3.36
N MET A 20 14.36 6.83 -2.53
CA MET A 20 14.45 7.91 -1.55
C MET A 20 15.15 7.50 -0.24
N GLY A 21 15.40 6.21 0.02
CA GLY A 21 16.01 5.76 1.29
C GLY A 21 15.13 5.99 2.54
N GLY A 22 13.85 6.32 2.37
CA GLY A 22 12.97 6.92 3.39
C GLY A 22 12.44 5.99 4.49
N MET A 23 13.00 4.80 4.67
CA MET A 23 12.55 3.90 5.74
C MET A 23 13.08 4.31 7.11
N LYS A 24 14.26 4.95 7.13
CA LYS A 24 14.82 5.58 8.32
C LYS A 24 13.95 6.75 8.79
N ASP A 25 13.42 7.53 7.85
CA ASP A 25 12.53 8.67 8.14
C ASP A 25 11.13 8.23 8.55
N LEU A 26 10.53 7.24 7.87
CA LEU A 26 9.22 6.69 8.25
C LEU A 26 9.23 6.03 9.64
N MET A 27 10.30 5.30 9.97
CA MET A 27 10.43 4.66 11.29
C MET A 27 10.77 5.67 12.40
N GLY A 28 11.41 6.79 12.05
CA GLY A 28 11.62 7.95 12.93
C GLY A 28 10.34 8.69 13.31
N MET A 29 9.25 8.50 12.55
CA MET A 29 7.94 9.11 12.84
C MET A 29 6.98 8.21 13.66
N ILE A 30 7.36 6.96 13.96
CA ILE A 30 6.55 6.05 14.80
C ILE A 30 7.06 6.09 16.25
N PRO A 31 6.29 6.64 17.22
CA PRO A 31 6.68 6.67 18.62
C PRO A 31 6.84 5.24 19.16
N GLY A 32 7.98 4.94 19.79
CA GLY A 32 8.22 3.66 20.47
C GLY A 32 9.00 2.59 19.69
N MET A 33 9.29 2.80 18.39
CA MET A 33 10.03 1.82 17.56
C MET A 33 11.52 2.15 17.33
N GLY A 34 12.01 3.30 17.82
CA GLY A 34 13.37 3.78 17.54
C GLY A 34 14.53 2.88 18.02
N LYS A 35 14.32 2.02 19.03
CA LYS A 35 15.35 1.08 19.52
C LYS A 35 15.30 -0.30 18.85
N VAL A 36 14.16 -0.69 18.30
CA VAL A 36 14.01 -1.96 17.54
C VAL A 36 14.55 -1.77 16.11
N ALA A 37 14.40 -0.57 15.55
CA ALA A 37 14.95 -0.16 14.26
C ALA A 37 16.47 -0.36 14.08
N GLN A 38 17.25 -0.36 15.17
CA GLN A 38 18.71 -0.44 15.10
C GLN A 38 19.26 -1.86 14.94
N ASN A 39 18.48 -2.89 15.27
CA ASN A 39 18.96 -4.29 15.30
C ASN A 39 18.21 -5.22 14.34
N VAL A 40 17.10 -4.75 13.76
CA VAL A 40 16.45 -5.50 12.70
C VAL A 40 16.95 -4.88 11.39
N ASP A 41 17.80 -5.62 10.71
CA ASP A 41 18.31 -5.33 9.37
C ASP A 41 17.14 -5.47 8.37
N ILE A 42 16.12 -4.62 8.53
CA ILE A 42 14.92 -4.74 7.75
C ILE A 42 15.10 -3.99 6.45
N ASN A 43 14.72 -4.72 5.41
CA ASN A 43 13.98 -4.21 4.26
C ASN A 43 14.83 -3.68 3.10
N ASP A 44 15.99 -4.26 2.80
CA ASP A 44 16.42 -4.28 1.39
C ASP A 44 16.00 -5.60 0.72
N ASP A 45 16.09 -6.70 1.46
CA ASP A 45 15.83 -8.03 0.93
C ASP A 45 14.35 -8.29 0.70
N THR A 46 13.45 -7.87 1.61
CA THR A 46 12.00 -7.98 1.39
C THR A 46 11.55 -7.30 0.10
N PHE A 47 12.11 -6.12 -0.21
CA PHE A 47 11.79 -5.43 -1.47
C PHE A 47 12.38 -6.15 -2.67
N LYS A 48 13.62 -6.65 -2.60
CA LYS A 48 14.19 -7.49 -3.66
C LYS A 48 13.33 -8.72 -3.91
N HIS A 49 12.75 -9.31 -2.86
CA HIS A 49 11.88 -10.48 -2.99
C HIS A 49 10.55 -10.12 -3.67
N ILE A 50 9.92 -9.00 -3.29
CA ILE A 50 8.71 -8.51 -3.95
C ILE A 50 9.00 -8.14 -5.41
N GLU A 51 10.10 -7.45 -5.67
CA GLU A 51 10.56 -7.10 -7.01
C GLU A 51 10.79 -8.36 -7.86
N ALA A 52 11.48 -9.38 -7.34
CA ALA A 52 11.69 -10.64 -8.03
C ALA A 52 10.36 -11.40 -8.30
N MET A 53 9.42 -11.37 -7.35
CA MET A 53 8.09 -11.95 -7.54
C MET A 53 7.31 -11.25 -8.65
N ILE A 54 7.30 -9.91 -8.66
CA ILE A 54 6.61 -9.13 -9.70
C ILE A 54 7.29 -9.30 -11.06
N GLN A 55 8.62 -9.31 -11.11
CA GLN A 55 9.39 -9.55 -12.33
C GLN A 55 9.12 -10.94 -12.92
N SER A 56 8.83 -11.94 -12.08
CA SER A 56 8.46 -13.31 -12.48
C SER A 56 7.02 -13.45 -13.01
N MET A 57 6.19 -12.39 -12.90
CA MET A 57 4.85 -12.35 -13.48
C MET A 57 4.89 -11.91 -14.95
N THR A 58 3.93 -12.41 -15.72
CA THR A 58 3.68 -11.93 -17.09
C THR A 58 3.00 -10.56 -17.08
N PRO A 59 3.12 -9.74 -18.14
CA PRO A 59 2.48 -8.43 -18.22
C PRO A 59 0.96 -8.46 -18.04
N GLU A 60 0.30 -9.53 -18.50
CA GLU A 60 -1.14 -9.70 -18.30
C GLU A 60 -1.50 -9.92 -16.82
N GLU A 61 -0.70 -10.71 -16.10
CA GLU A 61 -0.88 -10.98 -14.68
C GLU A 61 -0.61 -9.73 -13.83
N ARG A 62 0.36 -8.90 -14.24
CA ARG A 62 0.66 -7.63 -13.55
C ARG A 62 -0.48 -6.63 -13.66
N ARG A 63 -1.11 -6.55 -14.83
CA ARG A 63 -2.27 -5.68 -15.07
C ARG A 63 -3.53 -6.22 -14.41
N ARG A 64 -3.71 -7.55 -14.41
CA ARG A 64 -4.91 -8.20 -13.88
C ARG A 64 -4.55 -9.30 -12.87
N PRO A 65 -4.36 -8.95 -11.58
CA PRO A 65 -4.10 -9.91 -10.50
C PRO A 65 -5.16 -11.01 -10.41
N SER A 66 -6.39 -10.71 -10.82
CA SER A 66 -7.53 -11.63 -10.77
C SER A 66 -7.34 -12.89 -11.62
N ILE A 67 -6.44 -12.87 -12.60
CA ILE A 67 -6.16 -14.04 -13.45
C ILE A 67 -5.11 -14.98 -12.83
N ILE A 68 -4.51 -14.61 -11.69
CA ILE A 68 -3.43 -15.38 -11.05
C ILE A 68 -4.02 -16.57 -10.28
N THR A 69 -4.10 -17.71 -10.97
CA THR A 69 -4.47 -19.02 -10.41
C THR A 69 -3.31 -19.70 -9.67
N MET A 70 -3.59 -20.76 -8.91
CA MET A 70 -2.58 -21.55 -8.20
C MET A 70 -1.40 -22.02 -9.08
N PRO A 71 -1.61 -22.58 -10.29
CA PRO A 71 -0.50 -22.94 -11.19
C PRO A 71 0.40 -21.76 -11.56
N ARG A 72 -0.18 -20.57 -11.75
CA ARG A 72 0.58 -19.33 -12.02
C ARG A 72 1.38 -18.91 -10.79
N ARG A 73 0.82 -19.02 -9.59
CA ARG A 73 1.54 -18.76 -8.32
C ARG A 73 2.72 -19.69 -8.14
N GLN A 74 2.58 -20.98 -8.47
CA GLN A 74 3.68 -21.94 -8.44
C GLN A 74 4.80 -21.56 -9.41
N ARG A 75 4.46 -21.12 -10.63
CA ARG A 75 5.45 -20.64 -11.60
C ARG A 75 6.18 -19.39 -11.10
N ILE A 76 5.44 -18.42 -10.56
CA ILE A 76 5.99 -17.17 -10.00
C ILE A 76 6.95 -17.50 -8.84
N ALA A 77 6.52 -18.36 -7.92
CA ALA A 77 7.32 -18.80 -6.78
C ALA A 77 8.64 -19.44 -7.23
N LYS A 78 8.59 -20.34 -8.22
CA LYS A 78 9.80 -20.95 -8.83
C LYS A 78 10.68 -19.90 -9.52
N GLY A 79 10.10 -18.96 -10.26
CA GLY A 79 10.83 -17.90 -10.97
C GLY A 79 11.50 -16.90 -10.02
N SER A 80 10.90 -16.63 -8.86
CA SER A 80 11.42 -15.68 -7.88
C SER A 80 12.27 -16.34 -6.78
N GLY A 81 12.43 -17.67 -6.79
CA GLY A 81 13.12 -18.41 -5.72
C GLY A 81 12.40 -18.33 -4.37
N ARG A 82 11.07 -18.28 -4.37
CA ARG A 82 10.22 -18.08 -3.18
C ARG A 82 9.27 -19.24 -2.95
N LYS A 83 8.65 -19.27 -1.77
CA LYS A 83 7.58 -20.21 -1.48
C LYS A 83 6.26 -19.75 -2.10
N VAL A 84 5.41 -20.71 -2.48
CA VAL A 84 4.07 -20.45 -3.01
C VAL A 84 3.19 -19.72 -1.99
N GLU A 85 3.45 -19.94 -0.70
CA GLU A 85 2.79 -19.26 0.42
C GLU A 85 3.09 -17.76 0.44
N GLU A 86 4.35 -17.36 0.22
CA GLU A 86 4.77 -15.95 0.15
C GLU A 86 4.05 -15.24 -1.02
N VAL A 87 4.02 -15.89 -2.19
CA VAL A 87 3.29 -15.37 -3.36
C VAL A 87 1.79 -15.26 -3.05
N THR A 88 1.21 -16.24 -2.35
CA THR A 88 -0.20 -16.22 -1.97
C THR A 88 -0.53 -15.12 -0.97
N ALA A 89 0.35 -14.86 -0.01
CA ALA A 89 0.22 -13.75 0.94
C ALA A 89 0.26 -12.40 0.21
N LEU A 90 1.21 -12.21 -0.70
CA LEU A 90 1.31 -11.01 -1.53
C LEU A 90 0.04 -10.79 -2.35
N MET A 91 -0.53 -11.84 -2.95
CA MET A 91 -1.77 -11.74 -3.71
C MET A 91 -2.96 -11.32 -2.84
N LYS A 92 -3.07 -11.87 -1.62
CA LYS A 92 -4.13 -11.48 -0.68
C LYS A 92 -4.00 -10.00 -0.28
N GLN A 93 -2.80 -9.55 0.06
CA GLN A 93 -2.52 -8.15 0.40
C GLN A 93 -2.90 -7.22 -0.75
N PHE A 94 -2.53 -7.60 -1.98
CA PHE A 94 -2.89 -6.85 -3.18
C PHE A 94 -4.40 -6.79 -3.41
N GLU A 95 -5.08 -7.92 -3.31
CA GLU A 95 -6.53 -8.01 -3.49
C GLU A 95 -7.27 -7.16 -2.45
N GLN A 96 -6.78 -7.17 -1.20
CA GLN A 96 -7.34 -6.36 -0.13
C GLN A 96 -7.13 -4.86 -0.37
N LEU A 97 -5.95 -4.45 -0.83
CA LEU A 97 -5.69 -3.07 -1.24
C LEU A 97 -6.59 -2.64 -2.41
N GLY A 98 -6.73 -3.51 -3.42
CA GLY A 98 -7.60 -3.29 -4.57
C GLY A 98 -9.07 -3.14 -4.16
N LYS A 99 -9.55 -3.97 -3.23
CA LYS A 99 -10.91 -3.87 -2.66
C LYS A 99 -11.10 -2.56 -1.91
N THR A 100 -10.15 -2.17 -1.07
CA THR A 100 -10.21 -0.90 -0.32
C THR A 100 -10.22 0.30 -1.26
N MET A 101 -9.33 0.33 -2.26
CA MET A 101 -9.32 1.42 -3.24
C MET A 101 -10.58 1.45 -4.10
N LYS A 102 -11.10 0.29 -4.50
CA LYS A 102 -12.38 0.21 -5.22
C LYS A 102 -13.54 0.70 -4.37
N LEU A 103 -13.52 0.37 -3.07
CA LEU A 103 -14.49 0.90 -2.10
C LEU A 103 -14.36 2.41 -1.97
N LEU A 104 -13.15 2.97 -1.86
CA LEU A 104 -12.90 4.41 -1.79
C LEU A 104 -13.33 5.15 -3.07
N GLN A 105 -13.12 4.55 -4.24
CA GLN A 105 -13.56 5.09 -5.53
C GLN A 105 -15.06 4.90 -5.78
N SER A 106 -15.72 4.00 -5.04
CA SER A 106 -17.16 3.80 -5.13
C SER A 106 -17.91 5.05 -4.66
N PRO A 107 -19.18 5.24 -5.07
CA PRO A 107 -19.99 6.35 -4.59
C PRO A 107 -20.06 6.43 -3.06
N GLN A 108 -20.12 5.28 -2.38
CA GLN A 108 -20.12 5.21 -0.92
C GLN A 108 -18.78 5.65 -0.31
N GLY A 109 -17.65 5.23 -0.90
CA GLY A 109 -16.33 5.66 -0.43
C GLY A 109 -16.03 7.13 -0.70
N LYS A 110 -16.51 7.65 -1.84
CA LYS A 110 -16.47 9.09 -2.13
C LYS A 110 -17.32 9.89 -1.17
N GLN A 111 -18.47 9.36 -0.75
CA GLN A 111 -19.33 10.00 0.25
C GLN A 111 -18.69 9.97 1.64
N LEU A 112 -18.07 8.85 2.04
CA LEU A 112 -17.28 8.76 3.26
C LEU A 112 -16.10 9.73 3.25
N MET A 113 -15.34 9.79 2.14
CA MET A 113 -14.22 10.71 2.01
C MET A 113 -14.69 12.17 1.95
N SER A 114 -15.85 12.45 1.35
CA SER A 114 -16.46 13.77 1.36
C SER A 114 -16.95 14.16 2.76
N MET A 115 -17.44 13.22 3.56
CA MET A 115 -17.80 13.46 4.97
C MET A 115 -16.54 13.67 5.82
N MET A 116 -15.47 12.91 5.57
CA MET A 116 -14.20 13.05 6.29
C MET A 116 -13.47 14.34 5.89
N SER A 117 -13.53 14.72 4.61
CA SER A 117 -13.00 15.99 4.10
C SER A 117 -13.85 17.20 4.51
N LYS A 118 -15.15 17.02 4.76
CA LYS A 118 -16.03 18.04 5.36
C LYS A 118 -16.06 18.00 6.89
N GLY A 119 -15.49 16.97 7.52
CA GLY A 119 -15.52 16.71 8.97
C GLY A 119 -14.13 16.60 9.61
N GLY A 120 -13.08 16.99 8.88
CA GLY A 120 -11.67 16.91 9.28
C GLY A 120 -11.03 18.24 9.65
N GLY A 121 -11.83 19.24 10.03
CA GLY A 121 -11.41 20.24 11.00
C GLY A 121 -11.92 19.78 12.36
N LEU A 122 -11.04 19.70 13.36
CA LEU A 122 -11.34 19.24 14.72
C LEU A 122 -12.77 19.61 15.20
N PRO A 123 -13.58 18.66 15.69
CA PRO A 123 -14.71 18.99 16.54
C PRO A 123 -14.16 19.47 17.89
N GLY A 124 -13.82 20.76 18.00
CA GLY A 124 -13.37 21.32 19.28
C GLY A 124 -12.63 22.66 19.26
N MET A 125 -12.34 23.28 18.10
CA MET A 125 -11.51 24.49 18.08
C MET A 125 -12.00 25.55 17.08
N GLY A 126 -13.23 26.00 17.30
CA GLY A 126 -13.88 27.04 16.48
C GLY A 126 -15.01 27.73 17.23
N GLY A 127 -14.75 28.17 18.46
CA GLY A 127 -15.68 28.90 19.31
C GLY A 127 -15.04 30.14 19.92
N GLY A 128 -14.23 30.86 19.13
CA GLY A 128 -13.82 32.22 19.48
C GLY A 128 -14.94 33.19 19.17
N MET A 129 -15.57 33.69 20.25
CA MET A 129 -16.41 34.91 20.38
C MET A 129 -16.86 35.64 19.10
N PRO A 130 -18.15 35.98 19.00
CA PRO A 130 -18.54 37.29 18.51
C PRO A 130 -18.65 38.26 19.70
N PHE A 131 -17.81 39.28 19.63
CA PHE A 131 -17.97 40.58 20.28
C PHE A 131 -19.37 41.18 19.99
N GLY A 132 -19.89 41.93 20.96
CA GLY A 132 -20.93 42.96 20.79
C GLY A 132 -22.30 42.54 21.32
N GLY A 133 -23.02 43.32 22.12
CA GLY A 133 -22.80 44.66 22.62
C GLY A 133 -24.11 45.14 23.27
N LYS A 134 -23.97 46.03 24.26
CA LYS A 134 -24.99 46.64 25.13
C LYS A 134 -25.58 45.76 26.22
#